data_AF-A0A1H7CUC5-F1
#
_entry.id   AF-A0A1H7CUC5-F1
#
_cell.length_a   1.000
_cell.length_b   1.000
_cell.length_c   1.000
_cell.angle_alpha   90.00
_cell.angle_beta   90.00
_cell.angle_gamma   90.00
#
_symmetry.space_group_name_H-M   'P 1'
#
loop_
_entity.id
_entity.type
_entity.pdbx_description
1 polymer ?
#
loop_
_entity_poly.entity_id
_entity_poly.type
_entity_poly.pdbx_seq_one_letter_code
_entity_poly.pdbx_strand_id
1 'polypeptide(L)'
;VGGRYSDDWHRAHLYNPRNVVPESKMPSYPWLVEHKLDGKDTAAKMTALHTLGVPYTEEDIAGARDAVNGKTEMDALVAYLQVLGTSLKNKR
;
A
#
# COMPACT_ATOMS: atom_id res chain seq x y z
N VAL A 1 0.02 10.49 5.00
CA VAL A 1 -1.20 10.06 4.29
C VAL A 1 -1.36 10.95 3.08
N GLY A 2 -0.92 10.45 1.93
CA GLY A 2 -0.16 11.27 1.00
C GLY A 2 1.19 11.69 1.61
N GLY A 3 1.88 12.61 0.96
CA GLY A 3 3.18 13.16 1.39
C GLY A 3 3.19 14.02 2.67
N ARG A 4 2.28 13.79 3.63
CA ARG A 4 2.30 14.45 4.94
C ARG A 4 3.35 13.86 5.90
N TYR A 5 3.63 12.57 5.78
CA TYR A 5 4.62 11.85 6.57
C TYR A 5 5.50 11.03 5.62
N SER A 6 6.77 10.84 5.98
CA SER A 6 7.68 10.00 5.21
C SER A 6 7.30 8.53 5.31
N ASP A 7 7.79 7.74 4.35
CA ASP A 7 7.65 6.28 4.38
C ASP A 7 8.28 5.68 5.63
N ASP A 8 9.44 6.20 6.06
CA ASP A 8 10.10 5.76 7.29
C ASP A 8 9.26 6.03 8.53
N TRP A 9 8.58 7.19 8.60
CA TRP A 9 7.65 7.46 9.69
C TRP A 9 6.49 6.46 9.66
N HIS A 10 5.92 6.19 8.48
CA HIS A 10 4.84 5.21 8.34
C HIS A 10 5.29 3.80 8.77
N ARG A 11 6.49 3.35 8.39
CA ARG A 11 7.06 2.06 8.81
C ARG A 11 7.26 1.99 10.31
N ALA A 12 7.89 3.00 10.91
CA ALA A 12 8.13 3.05 12.35
C ALA A 12 6.82 3.08 13.14
N HIS A 13 5.86 3.90 12.70
CA HIS A 13 4.54 4.00 13.31
C HIS A 13 3.76 2.70 13.20
N LEU A 14 3.72 2.04 12.04
CA LEU A 14 3.00 0.77 11.88
C LEU A 14 3.66 -0.36 12.68
N TYR A 15 4.98 -0.40 12.75
CA TYR A 15 5.72 -1.39 13.52
C TYR A 15 5.42 -1.28 15.01
N ASN A 16 5.50 -0.07 15.57
CA ASN A 16 5.05 0.21 16.93
C ASN A 16 4.63 1.68 17.09
N PRO A 17 3.31 1.98 17.08
CA PRO A 17 2.83 3.36 17.13
C PRO A 17 3.30 4.12 18.36
N ARG A 18 3.40 3.43 19.51
CA ARG A 18 3.82 4.02 20.79
C ARG A 18 5.29 4.44 20.83
N ASN A 19 6.13 3.98 19.89
CA ASN A 19 7.52 4.43 19.80
C ASN A 19 7.67 5.84 19.21
N VAL A 20 6.71 6.26 18.38
CA VAL A 20 6.75 7.59 17.71
C VAL A 20 5.62 8.51 18.16
N VAL A 21 4.56 7.95 18.76
CA VAL A 21 3.45 8.66 19.38
C VAL A 21 3.09 7.93 20.69
N PRO A 22 3.70 8.29 21.84
CA PRO A 22 3.61 7.54 23.10
C PRO A 22 2.18 7.25 23.59
N GLU A 23 1.26 8.18 23.36
CA GLU A 23 -0.15 8.09 23.76
C GLU A 23 -1.03 7.28 22.79
N SER A 24 -0.48 6.80 21.67
CA SER A 24 -1.22 6.10 20.64
C SER A 24 -1.94 4.86 21.19
N LYS A 25 -3.21 4.72 20.81
CA LYS A 25 -4.05 3.54 21.08
C LYS A 25 -4.12 2.57 19.90
N MET A 26 -3.47 2.91 18.79
CA MET A 26 -3.40 2.05 17.62
C MET A 26 -2.63 0.75 17.96
N PRO A 27 -3.11 -0.42 17.52
CA PRO A 27 -2.35 -1.68 17.65
C PRO A 27 -1.02 -1.62 16.90
N SER A 28 -0.05 -2.41 17.33
CA SER A 28 1.20 -2.63 16.59
C SER A 28 0.97 -3.67 15.48
N TYR A 29 1.55 -3.44 14.31
CA TYR A 29 1.44 -4.33 13.13
C TYR A 29 2.84 -4.81 12.64
N PRO A 30 3.69 -5.40 13.51
CA PRO A 30 5.06 -5.76 13.14
C PRO A 30 5.16 -6.85 12.06
N TRP A 31 4.18 -7.77 12.01
CA TRP A 31 4.13 -8.86 11.04
C TRP A 31 4.12 -8.39 9.58
N LEU A 32 3.69 -7.15 9.33
CA LEU A 32 3.70 -6.56 7.99
C LEU A 32 5.11 -6.51 7.38
N VAL A 33 6.16 -6.47 8.21
CA VAL A 33 7.56 -6.49 7.75
C VAL A 33 8.01 -7.91 7.39
N GLU A 34 7.41 -8.93 8.01
CA GLU A 34 7.79 -10.33 7.88
C GLU A 34 7.10 -11.00 6.69
N HIS A 35 5.85 -10.63 6.43
CA HIS A 35 5.05 -11.22 5.36
C HIS A 35 5.40 -10.62 4.00
N LYS A 36 5.63 -11.51 3.01
CA LYS A 36 5.91 -11.14 1.62
C LYS A 36 4.73 -11.45 0.73
N LEU A 37 4.45 -10.54 -0.20
CA LEU A 37 3.47 -10.71 -1.24
C LEU A 37 4.02 -11.61 -2.36
N ASP A 38 3.23 -12.60 -2.78
CA ASP A 38 3.54 -13.46 -3.94
C ASP A 38 2.93 -12.94 -5.26
N GLY A 39 2.04 -11.95 -5.15
CA GLY A 39 1.31 -11.33 -6.25
C GLY A 39 0.32 -12.26 -6.97
N LYS A 40 0.02 -13.43 -6.41
CA LYS A 40 -0.76 -14.49 -7.08
C LYS A 40 -2.12 -13.99 -7.58
N ASP A 41 -2.81 -13.20 -6.77
CA ASP A 41 -4.17 -12.75 -7.05
C ASP A 41 -4.23 -11.31 -7.61
N THR A 42 -3.10 -10.64 -7.81
CA THR A 42 -3.10 -9.21 -8.18
C THR A 42 -3.73 -8.99 -9.55
N ALA A 43 -3.34 -9.79 -10.56
CA ALA A 43 -3.93 -9.72 -11.89
C ALA A 43 -5.44 -9.99 -11.86
N ALA A 44 -5.87 -11.05 -11.14
CA ALA A 44 -7.29 -11.40 -11.03
C ALA A 44 -8.11 -10.28 -10.37
N LYS A 45 -7.58 -9.62 -9.34
CA LYS A 45 -8.22 -8.46 -8.70
C LYS A 45 -8.34 -7.28 -9.65
N MET A 46 -7.31 -7.00 -10.43
CA MET A 46 -7.32 -5.90 -11.41
C MET A 46 -8.29 -6.18 -12.56
N THR A 47 -8.35 -7.40 -13.08
CA THR A 47 -9.37 -7.82 -14.07
C THR A 47 -10.79 -7.68 -13.53
N ALA A 48 -11.02 -8.08 -12.28
CA ALA A 48 -12.33 -7.92 -11.63
C ALA A 48 -12.70 -6.43 -11.50
N LEU A 49 -11.77 -5.60 -11.04
CA LEU A 49 -11.98 -4.14 -10.95
C LEU A 49 -12.17 -3.49 -12.32
N HIS A 50 -11.46 -3.96 -13.35
CA HIS A 50 -11.65 -3.53 -14.73
C HIS A 50 -13.06 -3.82 -15.22
N THR A 51 -13.56 -5.03 -14.96
CA THR A 51 -14.94 -5.43 -15.25
C THR A 51 -15.96 -4.54 -14.52
N LEU A 52 -15.61 -4.04 -13.33
CA LEU A 52 -16.43 -3.12 -12.53
C LEU A 52 -16.26 -1.64 -12.92
N GLY A 53 -15.48 -1.33 -13.96
CA GLY A 53 -15.34 0.03 -14.52
C GLY A 53 -14.12 0.81 -14.06
N VAL A 54 -13.19 0.21 -13.31
CA VAL A 54 -11.88 0.83 -13.04
C VAL A 54 -11.01 0.74 -14.29
N PRO A 55 -10.45 1.84 -14.83
CA PRO A 55 -9.83 1.85 -16.14
C PRO A 55 -8.38 1.30 -16.12
N TYR A 56 -8.17 0.08 -15.63
CA TYR A 56 -6.91 -0.64 -15.80
C TYR A 56 -6.69 -1.02 -17.26
N THR A 57 -5.45 -0.91 -17.75
CA THR A 57 -5.07 -1.38 -19.09
C THR A 57 -4.61 -2.83 -19.07
N GLU A 58 -4.50 -3.45 -20.25
CA GLU A 58 -3.94 -4.81 -20.37
C GLU A 58 -2.48 -4.84 -19.89
N GLU A 59 -1.72 -3.77 -20.12
CA GLU A 59 -0.34 -3.63 -19.64
C GLU A 59 -0.27 -3.58 -18.11
N ASP A 60 -1.20 -2.85 -17.46
CA ASP A 60 -1.30 -2.83 -16.00
C ASP A 60 -1.50 -4.25 -15.45
N ILE A 61 -2.41 -5.02 -16.05
CA ILE A 61 -2.77 -6.38 -15.60
C ILE A 61 -1.62 -7.36 -15.87
N ALA A 62 -0.99 -7.29 -17.04
CA ALA A 62 0.08 -8.20 -17.44
C ALA A 62 1.31 -8.12 -16.52
N GLY A 63 1.68 -6.92 -16.06
CA GLY A 63 2.81 -6.70 -15.14
C GLY A 63 2.45 -6.78 -13.65
N ALA A 64 1.18 -6.95 -13.30
CA ALA A 64 0.66 -6.76 -11.95
C ALA A 64 1.31 -7.66 -10.89
N ARG A 65 1.56 -8.93 -11.24
CA ARG A 65 2.15 -9.90 -10.31
C ARG A 65 3.57 -9.51 -9.94
N ASP A 66 4.40 -9.26 -10.95
CA ASP A 66 5.82 -8.96 -10.75
C ASP A 66 6.04 -7.60 -10.09
N ALA A 67 5.12 -6.66 -10.30
CA ALA A 67 5.14 -5.36 -9.63
C ALA A 67 5.06 -5.47 -8.09
N VAL A 68 4.41 -6.51 -7.56
CA VAL A 68 4.22 -6.70 -6.11
C VAL A 68 5.01 -7.88 -5.53
N ASN A 69 5.44 -8.83 -6.36
CA ASN A 69 6.11 -10.04 -5.91
C ASN A 69 7.38 -9.70 -5.11
N GLY A 70 7.52 -10.31 -3.94
CA GLY A 70 8.65 -10.13 -3.03
C GLY A 70 8.62 -8.85 -2.20
N LYS A 71 7.67 -7.93 -2.44
CA LYS A 71 7.42 -6.78 -1.54
C LYS A 71 6.83 -7.27 -0.22
N THR A 72 7.10 -6.56 0.87
CA THR A 72 6.46 -6.86 2.15
C THR A 72 5.04 -6.31 2.20
N GLU A 73 4.19 -6.84 3.08
CA GLU A 73 2.87 -6.24 3.34
C GLU A 73 3.00 -4.79 3.82
N MET A 74 4.08 -4.47 4.56
CA MET A 74 4.44 -3.11 4.99
C MET A 74 4.66 -2.19 3.79
N ASP A 75 5.42 -2.64 2.77
CA ASP A 75 5.66 -1.84 1.56
C ASP A 75 4.35 -1.50 0.85
N ALA A 76 3.46 -2.49 0.71
CA ALA A 76 2.18 -2.29 0.05
C ALA A 76 1.26 -1.35 0.84
N LEU A 77 1.22 -1.48 2.17
CA LEU A 77 0.40 -0.59 3.01
C LEU A 77 0.92 0.84 3.00
N VAL A 78 2.24 1.04 3.05
CA VAL A 78 2.86 2.36 2.93
C VAL A 78 2.55 2.98 1.57
N ALA A 79 2.71 2.23 0.48
CA ALA A 79 2.36 2.69 -0.88
C ALA A 79 0.90 3.14 -0.98
N TYR A 80 -0.03 2.36 -0.41
CA TYR A 80 -1.44 2.74 -0.32
C TYR A 80 -1.64 4.03 0.49
N LEU A 81 -1.04 4.14 1.67
CA LEU A 81 -1.15 5.34 2.51
C LEU A 81 -0.59 6.60 1.82
N GLN A 82 0.41 6.46 0.94
CA GLN A 82 1.02 7.56 0.19
C GLN A 82 0.19 8.05 -1.01
N VAL A 83 -0.80 7.29 -1.48
CA VAL A 83 -1.68 7.78 -2.57
C VAL A 83 -2.95 8.46 -2.04
N LEU A 84 -3.34 8.22 -0.79
CA LEU A 84 -4.58 8.75 -0.22
C LEU A 84 -4.63 10.29 -0.23
N GLY A 85 -5.61 10.83 -0.98
CA GLY A 85 -5.90 12.26 -1.06
C GLY A 85 -5.01 13.07 -2.03
N THR A 86 -4.04 12.46 -2.71
CA THR A 86 -3.14 13.17 -3.64
C THR A 86 -3.83 13.52 -4.96
N SER A 87 -4.73 12.66 -5.46
CA SER A 87 -5.46 12.87 -6.71
C SER A 87 -6.35 14.12 -6.72
N LEU A 88 -6.81 14.59 -5.57
CA LEU A 88 -7.57 15.85 -5.46
C LEU A 88 -6.64 17.08 -5.46
N LYS A 89 -5.52 17.01 -4.74
CA LYS A 89 -4.58 18.14 -4.61
C LYS A 89 -3.80 18.43 -5.88
N ASN A 90 -3.60 17.40 -6.71
CA ASN A 90 -2.81 17.50 -7.94
C ASN A 90 -3.67 17.66 -9.20
N LYS A 91 -5.00 17.76 -9.06
CA LYS A 91 -5.92 18.03 -10.17
C LYS A 91 -5.83 19.53 -10.51
N ARG A 92 -5.28 19.85 -11.67
CA ARG A 92 -5.36 21.20 -12.25
C ARG A 92 -6.75 21.44 -12.84
#